data_AF-A0A2L1S705-F1
#
_entry.id   AF-A0A2L1S705-F1
#
_cell.length_a   1.000
_cell.length_b   1.000
_cell.length_c   1.000
_cell.angle_alpha   90.00
_cell.angle_beta   90.00
_cell.angle_gamma   90.00
#
_symmetry.space_group_name_H-M   'P 1'
#
loop_
_entity.id
_entity.type
_entity.pdbx_description
1 polymer ?
#
loop_
_entity_poly.entity_id
_entity_poly.type
_entity_poly.pdbx_seq_one_letter_code
_entity_poly.pdbx_strand_id
1 'polypeptide(L)'
;MADLSNRLREPLVLTVLIIAVAGWLAFVAMWINSTGQNEQLRADMATLTAERDAAQQNLAEREETSGALDSARAELASVEAELAAANNQLEAANQDFEARNGELESVSQSLTATQEEVAALEARAEEATASVQELAARQAALQSEIQSSSRQLNDVGSRLEEARRQEETATANVAQLADEAAEATASLAETQSRLQSAREELTAAQDERAELAQQAEAADADLAALQEQVDELTTQRNRLEEDVQGYQEQLQDLQPQVEELTQTLTERSRELAEIEARIASQVPEDDDERAQQARTFEVMTEGEANGLRLTLGEDGRFEMQDRTGTLVEGDYTLGNGELVLSEVTGYVGTASFPMTCPVQDDAAGLAIGMAEGCVIGGLRFEVRE
;
A
#
# COMPACT_ATOMS: atom_id res chain seq x y z
N MET A 1 248.39 -25.29 -50.09
CA MET A 1 249.60 -26.05 -50.40
C MET A 1 249.34 -26.80 -51.69
N ALA A 2 250.27 -26.66 -52.64
CA ALA A 2 250.63 -27.59 -53.73
C ALA A 2 249.48 -28.06 -54.66
N ASP A 3 249.37 -27.72 -55.95
CA ASP A 3 250.32 -27.77 -57.09
C ASP A 3 250.24 -29.07 -57.92
N LEU A 4 250.46 -28.88 -59.23
CA LEU A 4 250.84 -29.80 -60.31
C LEU A 4 249.80 -30.61 -61.11
N SER A 5 249.48 -30.05 -62.30
CA SER A 5 249.64 -30.61 -63.67
C SER A 5 249.07 -32.01 -64.00
N ASN A 6 248.41 -32.28 -65.14
CA ASN A 6 248.69 -31.80 -66.50
C ASN A 6 247.59 -32.26 -67.50
N ARG A 7 247.41 -31.46 -68.55
CA ARG A 7 247.10 -31.79 -69.96
C ARG A 7 245.71 -32.27 -70.47
N LEU A 8 245.22 -31.42 -71.39
CA LEU A 8 244.74 -31.65 -72.78
C LEU A 8 243.26 -31.99 -73.07
N ARG A 9 242.59 -30.95 -73.64
CA ARG A 9 241.73 -30.90 -74.85
C ARG A 9 240.25 -31.37 -74.83
N GLU A 10 239.39 -30.37 -75.12
CA GLU A 10 238.22 -30.38 -76.05
C GLU A 10 236.84 -31.00 -75.61
N PRO A 11 235.69 -30.67 -76.26
CA PRO A 11 234.73 -29.69 -75.71
C PRO A 11 233.21 -30.08 -75.72
N LEU A 12 232.42 -29.29 -74.97
CA LEU A 12 231.05 -28.76 -75.24
C LEU A 12 229.77 -29.67 -75.30
N VAL A 13 228.67 -29.10 -74.76
CA VAL A 13 227.21 -29.26 -75.09
C VAL A 13 226.26 -30.20 -74.29
N LEU A 14 226.34 -30.41 -72.96
CA LEU A 14 225.30 -31.23 -72.27
C LEU A 14 224.59 -30.65 -71.03
N THR A 15 224.96 -29.47 -70.53
CA THR A 15 224.47 -28.99 -69.22
C THR A 15 223.22 -28.08 -69.27
N VAL A 16 222.76 -27.64 -70.45
CA VAL A 16 221.58 -26.75 -70.60
C VAL A 16 220.24 -27.50 -70.53
N LEU A 17 220.22 -28.84 -70.71
CA LEU A 17 218.98 -29.61 -70.83
C LEU A 17 218.33 -29.98 -69.48
N ILE A 18 219.11 -29.99 -68.38
CA ILE A 18 218.62 -30.46 -67.07
C ILE A 18 217.78 -29.39 -66.34
N ILE A 19 218.03 -28.09 -66.57
CA ILE A 19 217.32 -27.01 -65.88
C ILE A 19 215.91 -26.77 -66.46
N ALA A 20 215.70 -27.09 -67.74
CA ALA A 20 214.40 -26.92 -68.39
C ALA A 20 213.34 -27.96 -67.95
N VAL A 21 213.76 -29.18 -67.63
CA VAL A 21 212.84 -30.27 -67.24
C VAL A 21 212.33 -30.10 -65.80
N ALA A 22 213.18 -29.62 -64.90
CA ALA A 22 212.78 -29.36 -63.51
C ALA A 22 211.77 -28.20 -63.39
N GLY A 23 211.90 -27.16 -64.24
CA GLY A 23 210.97 -26.03 -64.27
C GLY A 23 209.56 -26.40 -64.76
N TRP A 24 209.44 -27.36 -65.67
CA TRP A 24 208.14 -27.79 -66.20
C TRP A 24 207.36 -28.70 -65.24
N LEU A 25 208.07 -29.51 -64.42
CA LEU A 25 207.42 -30.40 -63.45
C LEU A 25 206.81 -29.66 -62.25
N ALA A 26 207.35 -28.50 -61.85
CA ALA A 26 206.77 -27.69 -60.78
C ALA A 26 205.43 -27.03 -61.15
N PHE A 27 205.25 -26.67 -62.43
CA PHE A 27 204.01 -26.03 -62.90
C PHE A 27 202.83 -27.01 -62.96
N VAL A 28 203.08 -28.27 -63.32
CA VAL A 28 202.03 -29.30 -63.40
C VAL A 28 201.49 -29.69 -62.01
N ALA A 29 202.35 -29.74 -60.99
CA ALA A 29 201.92 -30.03 -59.61
C ALA A 29 201.02 -28.92 -59.03
N MET A 30 201.27 -27.65 -59.36
CA MET A 30 200.45 -26.53 -58.89
C MET A 30 199.09 -26.44 -59.61
N TRP A 31 199.00 -26.91 -60.85
CA TRP A 31 197.73 -26.96 -61.59
C TRP A 31 196.80 -28.07 -61.07
N ILE A 32 197.34 -29.25 -60.72
CA ILE A 32 196.55 -30.38 -60.16
C ILE A 32 195.99 -30.07 -58.76
N ASN A 33 196.68 -29.26 -57.95
CA ASN A 33 196.17 -28.84 -56.63
C ASN A 33 195.17 -27.66 -56.70
N SER A 34 195.16 -26.91 -57.82
CA SER A 34 194.25 -25.79 -58.06
C SER A 34 192.86 -26.26 -58.55
N THR A 35 192.77 -27.41 -59.21
CA THR A 35 191.50 -27.96 -59.70
C THR A 35 190.62 -28.60 -58.62
N GLY A 36 191.18 -29.07 -57.51
CA GLY A 36 190.42 -29.71 -56.42
C GLY A 36 189.55 -28.74 -55.58
N GLN A 37 189.96 -27.48 -55.41
CA GLN A 37 189.17 -26.49 -54.65
C GLN A 37 187.91 -26.05 -55.40
N ASN A 38 187.92 -26.08 -56.73
CA ASN A 38 186.76 -25.70 -57.55
C ASN A 38 185.61 -26.72 -57.50
N GLU A 39 185.91 -27.99 -57.23
CA GLU A 39 184.90 -29.05 -57.18
C GLU A 39 184.16 -29.06 -55.84
N GLN A 40 184.88 -28.78 -54.74
CA GLN A 40 184.31 -28.66 -53.40
C GLN A 40 183.43 -27.40 -53.25
N LEU A 41 183.84 -26.26 -53.81
CA LEU A 41 183.02 -25.05 -53.90
C LEU A 41 181.75 -25.24 -54.75
N ARG A 42 181.81 -26.05 -55.81
CA ARG A 42 180.62 -26.41 -56.60
C ARG A 42 179.66 -27.32 -55.85
N ALA A 43 180.19 -28.29 -55.10
CA ALA A 43 179.39 -29.16 -54.24
C ALA A 43 178.71 -28.35 -53.12
N ASP A 44 179.44 -27.45 -52.47
CA ASP A 44 178.88 -26.56 -51.43
C ASP A 44 177.82 -25.61 -52.03
N MET A 45 178.05 -25.04 -53.22
CA MET A 45 177.05 -24.22 -53.93
C MET A 45 175.82 -25.01 -54.34
N ALA A 46 175.98 -26.26 -54.79
CA ALA A 46 174.85 -27.14 -55.12
C ALA A 46 174.05 -27.51 -53.86
N THR A 47 174.74 -27.77 -52.74
CA THR A 47 174.14 -28.08 -51.44
C THR A 47 173.41 -26.87 -50.87
N LEU A 48 174.02 -25.69 -50.89
CA LEU A 48 173.40 -24.42 -50.50
C LEU A 48 172.22 -24.05 -51.42
N THR A 49 172.29 -24.40 -52.71
CA THR A 49 171.16 -24.20 -53.64
C THR A 49 170.01 -25.14 -53.30
N ALA A 50 170.29 -26.42 -53.02
CA ALA A 50 169.28 -27.38 -52.58
C ALA A 50 168.69 -27.01 -51.21
N GLU A 51 169.50 -26.54 -50.26
CA GLU A 51 169.04 -26.04 -48.96
C GLU A 51 168.20 -24.77 -49.12
N ARG A 52 168.60 -23.85 -50.02
CA ARG A 52 167.82 -22.65 -50.34
C ARG A 52 166.50 -22.99 -51.02
N ASP A 53 166.48 -23.93 -51.95
CA ASP A 53 165.26 -24.37 -52.62
C ASP A 53 164.34 -25.13 -51.64
N ALA A 54 164.89 -25.96 -50.76
CA ALA A 54 164.16 -26.58 -49.66
C ALA A 54 163.63 -25.54 -48.66
N ALA A 55 164.40 -24.49 -48.34
CA ALA A 55 163.95 -23.40 -47.48
C ALA A 55 162.87 -22.55 -48.14
N GLN A 56 162.96 -22.31 -49.46
CA GLN A 56 161.92 -21.65 -50.25
C GLN A 56 160.65 -22.50 -50.30
N GLN A 57 160.77 -23.82 -50.46
CA GLN A 57 159.64 -24.73 -50.42
C GLN A 57 158.98 -24.77 -49.03
N ASN A 58 159.77 -24.83 -47.96
CA ASN A 58 159.28 -24.72 -46.59
C ASN A 58 158.62 -23.35 -46.31
N LEU A 59 159.11 -22.27 -46.91
CA LEU A 59 158.48 -20.95 -46.81
C LEU A 59 157.15 -20.91 -47.57
N ALA A 60 157.09 -21.47 -48.78
CA ALA A 60 155.85 -21.58 -49.55
C ALA A 60 154.79 -22.43 -48.82
N GLU A 61 155.18 -23.55 -48.22
CA GLU A 61 154.30 -24.39 -47.40
C GLU A 61 153.84 -23.66 -46.11
N ARG A 62 154.71 -22.84 -45.52
CA ARG A 62 154.35 -21.96 -44.38
C ARG A 62 153.40 -20.84 -44.79
N GLU A 63 153.56 -20.26 -45.97
CA GLU A 63 152.67 -19.24 -46.51
C GLU A 63 151.30 -19.86 -46.86
N GLU A 64 151.27 -21.06 -47.43
CA GLU A 64 150.05 -21.81 -47.72
C GLU A 64 149.30 -22.20 -46.42
N THR A 65 150.03 -22.74 -45.43
CA THR A 65 149.44 -23.05 -44.11
C THR A 65 149.01 -21.79 -43.35
N SER A 66 149.72 -20.66 -43.51
CA SER A 66 149.30 -19.37 -42.98
C SER A 66 148.00 -18.91 -43.66
N GLY A 67 147.91 -19.01 -44.98
CA GLY A 67 146.69 -18.68 -45.73
C GLY A 67 145.51 -19.59 -45.35
N ALA A 68 145.75 -20.88 -45.15
CA ALA A 68 144.76 -21.83 -44.66
C ALA A 68 144.32 -21.52 -43.21
N LEU A 69 145.26 -21.12 -42.34
CA LEU A 69 144.97 -20.62 -40.98
C LEU A 69 144.13 -19.34 -41.00
N ASP A 70 144.42 -18.40 -41.89
CA ASP A 70 143.65 -17.16 -42.03
C ASP A 70 142.26 -17.42 -42.59
N SER A 71 142.13 -18.37 -43.54
CA SER A 71 140.83 -18.86 -44.01
C SER A 71 140.03 -19.53 -42.89
N ALA A 72 140.66 -20.42 -42.12
CA ALA A 72 140.02 -21.09 -40.99
C ALA A 72 139.62 -20.10 -39.89
N ARG A 73 140.41 -19.03 -39.65
CA ARG A 73 140.06 -17.93 -38.74
C ARG A 73 138.86 -17.13 -39.23
N ALA A 74 138.81 -16.84 -40.53
CA ALA A 74 137.66 -16.14 -41.13
C ALA A 74 136.38 -16.99 -41.06
N GLU A 75 136.50 -18.29 -41.30
CA GLU A 75 135.39 -19.25 -41.16
C GLU A 75 134.94 -19.37 -39.70
N LEU A 76 135.87 -19.46 -38.75
CA LEU A 76 135.55 -19.45 -37.31
C LEU A 76 134.79 -18.16 -36.93
N ALA A 77 135.26 -16.99 -37.36
CA ALA A 77 134.60 -15.72 -37.10
C ALA A 77 133.19 -15.65 -37.72
N SER A 78 133.01 -16.24 -38.92
CA SER A 78 131.69 -16.36 -39.55
C SER A 78 130.76 -17.25 -38.75
N VAL A 79 131.23 -18.43 -38.33
CA VAL A 79 130.46 -19.37 -37.52
C VAL A 79 130.14 -18.79 -36.15
N GLU A 80 131.05 -18.04 -35.52
CA GLU A 80 130.80 -17.32 -34.28
C GLU A 80 129.71 -16.26 -34.44
N ALA A 81 129.71 -15.51 -35.55
CA ALA A 81 128.68 -14.54 -35.87
C ALA A 81 127.31 -15.19 -36.13
N GLU A 82 127.29 -16.32 -36.86
CA GLU A 82 126.09 -17.11 -37.09
C GLU A 82 125.53 -17.71 -35.79
N LEU A 83 126.40 -18.22 -34.91
CA LEU A 83 126.01 -18.72 -33.59
C LEU A 83 125.39 -17.60 -32.74
N ALA A 84 125.99 -16.41 -32.75
CA ALA A 84 125.45 -15.25 -32.04
C ALA A 84 124.06 -14.84 -32.60
N ALA A 85 123.90 -14.83 -33.92
CA ALA A 85 122.62 -14.54 -34.57
C ALA A 85 121.56 -15.60 -34.25
N ALA A 86 121.92 -16.87 -34.29
CA ALA A 86 121.05 -17.98 -33.94
C ALA A 86 120.62 -17.94 -32.46
N ASN A 87 121.53 -17.61 -31.55
CA ASN A 87 121.21 -17.42 -30.13
C ASN A 87 120.21 -16.28 -29.92
N ASN A 88 120.42 -15.14 -30.59
CA ASN A 88 119.48 -14.01 -30.52
C ASN A 88 118.09 -14.38 -31.08
N GLN A 89 118.04 -15.16 -32.17
CA GLN A 89 116.78 -15.67 -32.72
C GLN A 89 116.07 -16.64 -31.76
N LEU A 90 116.83 -17.52 -31.10
CA LEU A 90 116.28 -18.46 -30.12
C LEU A 90 115.74 -17.73 -28.89
N GLU A 91 116.42 -16.69 -28.43
CA GLU A 91 115.94 -15.84 -27.33
C GLU A 91 114.66 -15.08 -27.71
N ALA A 92 114.60 -14.49 -28.91
CA ALA A 92 113.40 -13.84 -29.42
C ALA A 92 112.22 -14.82 -29.59
N ALA A 93 112.48 -16.02 -30.10
CA ALA A 93 111.46 -17.07 -30.25
C ALA A 93 110.94 -17.56 -28.88
N ASN A 94 111.81 -17.67 -27.88
CA ASN A 94 111.40 -18.02 -26.52
C ASN A 94 110.51 -16.94 -25.91
N GLN A 95 110.86 -15.67 -26.08
CA GLN A 95 110.02 -14.54 -25.61
C GLN A 95 108.65 -14.53 -26.28
N ASP A 96 108.59 -14.77 -27.60
CA ASP A 96 107.32 -14.86 -28.33
C ASP A 96 106.49 -16.07 -27.86
N PHE A 97 107.13 -17.22 -27.63
CA PHE A 97 106.47 -18.41 -27.08
C PHE A 97 105.86 -18.14 -25.69
N GLU A 98 106.60 -17.49 -24.79
CA GLU A 98 106.10 -17.09 -23.47
C GLU A 98 104.91 -16.14 -23.59
N ALA A 99 104.98 -15.14 -24.49
CA ALA A 99 103.89 -14.21 -24.74
C ALA A 99 102.64 -14.91 -25.30
N ARG A 100 102.80 -15.80 -26.28
CA ARG A 100 101.70 -16.61 -26.85
C ARG A 100 101.09 -17.53 -25.80
N ASN A 101 101.90 -18.12 -24.91
CA ASN A 101 101.41 -18.99 -23.85
C ASN A 101 100.58 -18.20 -22.82
N GLY A 102 100.99 -16.97 -22.48
CA GLY A 102 100.19 -16.07 -21.64
C GLY A 102 98.87 -15.64 -22.29
N GLU A 103 98.87 -15.38 -23.60
CA GLU A 103 97.64 -15.08 -24.34
C GLU A 103 96.69 -16.29 -24.39
N LEU A 104 97.23 -17.49 -24.59
CA LEU A 104 96.44 -18.73 -24.57
C LEU A 104 95.79 -18.96 -23.21
N GLU A 105 96.52 -18.72 -22.11
CA GLU A 105 95.98 -18.82 -20.76
C GLU A 105 94.85 -17.79 -20.52
N SER A 106 95.03 -16.54 -20.96
CA SER A 106 93.99 -15.51 -20.86
C SER A 106 92.73 -15.82 -21.69
N VAL A 107 92.90 -16.33 -22.91
CA VAL A 107 91.78 -16.77 -23.76
C VAL A 107 91.08 -17.97 -23.14
N SER A 108 91.81 -18.92 -22.56
CA SER A 108 91.24 -20.08 -21.86
C SER A 108 90.40 -19.65 -20.64
N GLN A 109 90.88 -18.68 -19.86
CA GLN A 109 90.12 -18.13 -18.74
C GLN A 109 88.85 -17.39 -19.22
N SER A 110 88.98 -16.57 -20.27
CA SER A 110 87.84 -15.86 -20.87
C SER A 110 86.78 -16.82 -21.43
N LEU A 111 87.21 -17.91 -22.07
CA LEU A 111 86.33 -18.95 -22.58
C LEU A 111 85.56 -19.63 -21.44
N THR A 112 86.23 -19.94 -20.34
CA THR A 112 85.61 -20.56 -19.15
C THR A 112 84.56 -19.62 -18.55
N ALA A 113 84.90 -18.34 -18.37
CA ALA A 113 83.96 -17.34 -17.85
C ALA A 113 82.74 -17.15 -18.77
N THR A 114 82.96 -17.14 -20.09
CA THR A 114 81.86 -17.04 -21.06
C THR A 114 80.95 -18.28 -21.02
N GLN A 115 81.53 -19.49 -20.85
CA GLN A 115 80.74 -20.72 -20.69
C GLN A 115 79.87 -20.69 -19.43
N GLU A 116 80.39 -20.19 -18.32
CA GLU A 116 79.62 -20.01 -17.08
C GLU A 116 78.49 -18.98 -17.24
N GLU A 117 78.75 -17.87 -17.94
CA GLU A 117 77.74 -16.85 -18.23
C GLU A 117 76.62 -17.40 -19.11
N VAL A 118 76.96 -18.16 -20.16
CA VAL A 118 75.97 -18.83 -21.02
C VAL A 118 75.10 -19.78 -20.21
N ALA A 119 75.69 -20.63 -19.38
CA ALA A 119 74.93 -21.56 -18.52
C ALA A 119 73.99 -20.82 -17.56
N ALA A 120 74.43 -19.69 -17.00
CA ALA A 120 73.58 -18.86 -16.13
C ALA A 120 72.43 -18.18 -16.89
N LEU A 121 72.67 -17.74 -18.12
CA LEU A 121 71.63 -17.15 -18.98
C LEU A 121 70.62 -18.20 -19.43
N GLU A 122 71.05 -19.40 -19.76
CA GLU A 122 70.18 -20.54 -20.09
C GLU A 122 69.25 -20.87 -18.91
N ALA A 123 69.78 -20.98 -17.69
CA ALA A 123 68.99 -21.23 -16.49
C ALA A 123 67.94 -20.12 -16.24
N ARG A 124 68.31 -18.84 -16.42
CA ARG A 124 67.37 -17.71 -16.32
C ARG A 124 66.30 -17.73 -17.41
N ALA A 125 66.65 -18.15 -18.62
CA ALA A 125 65.69 -18.28 -19.72
C ALA A 125 64.67 -19.39 -19.45
N GLU A 126 65.10 -20.52 -18.86
CA GLU A 126 64.21 -21.60 -18.42
C GLU A 126 63.26 -21.12 -17.31
N GLU A 127 63.77 -20.43 -16.29
CA GLU A 127 62.96 -19.87 -15.21
C GLU A 127 61.94 -18.84 -15.73
N ALA A 128 62.36 -17.93 -16.60
CA ALA A 128 61.48 -16.95 -17.23
C ALA A 128 60.39 -17.64 -18.06
N THR A 129 60.74 -18.70 -18.79
CA THR A 129 59.78 -19.51 -19.56
C THR A 129 58.75 -20.17 -18.65
N ALA A 130 59.17 -20.75 -17.52
CA ALA A 130 58.26 -21.33 -16.54
C ALA A 130 57.32 -20.28 -15.94
N SER A 131 57.82 -19.09 -15.60
CA SER A 131 57.02 -17.98 -15.09
C SER A 131 55.97 -17.50 -16.09
N VAL A 132 56.33 -17.38 -17.37
CA VAL A 132 55.38 -17.03 -18.44
C VAL A 132 54.27 -18.07 -18.57
N GLN A 133 54.60 -19.37 -18.51
CA GLN A 133 53.60 -20.43 -18.56
C GLN A 133 52.65 -20.39 -17.37
N GLU A 134 53.17 -20.13 -16.16
CA GLU A 134 52.35 -19.97 -14.96
C GLU A 134 51.40 -18.76 -15.07
N LEU A 135 51.92 -17.61 -15.50
CA LEU A 135 51.10 -16.41 -15.69
C LEU A 135 50.02 -16.62 -16.75
N ALA A 136 50.33 -17.31 -17.86
CA ALA A 136 49.34 -17.66 -18.87
C ALA A 136 48.24 -18.58 -18.31
N ALA A 137 48.60 -19.57 -17.48
CA ALA A 137 47.63 -20.45 -16.83
C ALA A 137 46.74 -19.68 -15.85
N ARG A 138 47.32 -18.78 -15.04
CA ARG A 138 46.58 -17.90 -14.12
C ARG A 138 45.63 -16.98 -14.88
N GLN A 139 46.07 -16.39 -16.00
CA GLN A 139 45.23 -15.56 -16.84
C GLN A 139 44.02 -16.33 -17.39
N ALA A 140 44.23 -17.55 -17.89
CA ALA A 140 43.15 -18.40 -18.40
C ALA A 140 42.15 -18.76 -17.29
N ALA A 141 42.63 -19.08 -16.08
CA ALA A 141 41.79 -19.36 -14.93
C ALA A 141 40.93 -18.15 -14.54
N LEU A 142 41.54 -16.97 -14.42
CA LEU A 142 40.81 -15.72 -14.12
C LEU A 142 39.77 -15.38 -15.19
N GLN A 143 40.08 -15.60 -16.47
CA GLN A 143 39.13 -15.38 -17.55
C GLN A 143 37.92 -16.33 -17.44
N SER A 144 38.15 -17.59 -17.07
CA SER A 144 37.08 -18.55 -16.83
C SER A 144 36.19 -18.15 -15.63
N GLU A 145 36.82 -17.69 -14.55
CA GLU A 145 36.12 -17.20 -13.36
C GLU A 145 35.26 -15.98 -13.68
N ILE A 146 35.79 -15.00 -14.42
CA ILE A 146 35.03 -13.82 -14.88
C ILE A 146 33.81 -14.24 -15.71
N GLN A 147 33.97 -15.20 -16.63
CA GLN A 147 32.85 -15.72 -17.42
C GLN A 147 31.80 -16.45 -16.56
N SER A 148 32.24 -17.17 -15.53
CA SER A 148 31.34 -17.82 -14.57
C SER A 148 30.55 -16.77 -13.76
N SER A 149 31.24 -15.80 -13.18
CA SER A 149 30.64 -14.71 -12.40
C SER A 149 29.69 -13.86 -13.25
N SER A 150 30.03 -13.57 -14.51
CA SER A 150 29.14 -12.87 -15.43
C SER A 150 27.85 -13.64 -15.71
N ARG A 151 27.92 -14.97 -15.89
CA ARG A 151 26.73 -15.82 -16.02
C ARG A 151 25.88 -15.82 -14.75
N GLN A 152 26.50 -15.88 -13.58
CA GLN A 152 25.79 -15.81 -12.29
C GLN A 152 25.09 -14.46 -12.09
N LEU A 153 25.74 -13.35 -12.45
CA LEU A 153 25.13 -12.02 -12.38
C LEU A 153 23.92 -11.90 -13.30
N ASN A 154 23.99 -12.46 -14.51
CA ASN A 154 22.85 -12.49 -15.43
C ASN A 154 21.69 -13.36 -14.91
N ASP A 155 21.98 -14.51 -14.30
CA ASP A 155 20.97 -15.36 -13.65
C ASP A 155 20.29 -14.65 -12.47
N VAL A 156 21.07 -14.01 -11.61
CA VAL A 156 20.54 -13.23 -10.48
C VAL A 156 19.71 -12.05 -11.00
N GLY A 157 20.16 -11.39 -12.07
CA GLY A 157 19.42 -10.31 -12.73
C GLY A 157 18.05 -10.75 -13.24
N SER A 158 17.98 -11.86 -13.97
CA SER A 158 16.71 -12.38 -14.50
C SER A 158 15.76 -12.82 -13.39
N ARG A 159 16.28 -13.45 -12.32
CA ARG A 159 15.50 -13.83 -11.13
C ARG A 159 14.95 -12.61 -10.39
N LEU A 160 15.72 -11.52 -10.31
CA LEU A 160 15.27 -10.28 -9.69
C LEU A 160 14.16 -9.61 -10.51
N GLU A 161 14.29 -9.58 -11.83
CA GLU A 161 13.25 -9.06 -12.72
C GLU A 161 11.95 -9.85 -12.59
N GLU A 162 12.04 -11.18 -12.56
CA GLU A 162 10.88 -12.06 -12.38
C GLU A 162 10.22 -11.86 -11.00
N ALA A 163 11.01 -11.78 -9.93
CA ALA A 163 10.51 -11.51 -8.59
C ALA A 163 9.77 -10.16 -8.51
N ARG A 164 10.27 -9.12 -9.19
CA ARG A 164 9.59 -7.81 -9.26
C ARG A 164 8.25 -7.88 -9.98
N ARG A 165 8.15 -8.62 -11.09
CA ARG A 165 6.86 -8.83 -11.79
C ARG A 165 5.86 -9.58 -10.92
N GLN A 166 6.33 -10.57 -10.17
CA GLN A 166 5.49 -11.32 -9.23
C GLN A 166 5.02 -10.43 -8.08
N GLU A 167 5.87 -9.55 -7.56
CA GLU A 167 5.50 -8.55 -6.55
C GLU A 167 4.44 -7.56 -7.07
N GLU A 168 4.61 -7.02 -8.28
CA GLU A 168 3.60 -6.14 -8.90
C GLU A 168 2.24 -6.86 -9.05
N THR A 169 2.27 -8.11 -9.53
CA THR A 169 1.07 -8.94 -9.69
C THR A 169 0.40 -9.22 -8.35
N ALA A 170 1.18 -9.61 -7.34
CA ALA A 170 0.67 -9.86 -5.99
C ALA A 170 0.06 -8.59 -5.38
N THR A 171 0.70 -7.43 -5.57
CA THR A 171 0.20 -6.14 -5.10
C THR A 171 -1.13 -5.79 -5.76
N ALA A 172 -1.26 -5.99 -7.08
CA ALA A 172 -2.50 -5.76 -7.80
C ALA A 172 -3.63 -6.70 -7.30
N ASN A 173 -3.32 -7.98 -7.08
CA ASN A 173 -4.29 -8.94 -6.55
C ASN A 173 -4.75 -8.57 -5.12
N VAL A 174 -3.84 -8.10 -4.26
CA VAL A 174 -4.19 -7.64 -2.91
C VAL A 174 -5.10 -6.42 -2.97
N ALA A 175 -4.84 -5.47 -3.86
CA ALA A 175 -5.70 -4.31 -4.05
C ALA A 175 -7.11 -4.72 -4.52
N GLN A 176 -7.20 -5.61 -5.50
CA GLN A 176 -8.48 -6.14 -5.97
C GLN A 176 -9.26 -6.86 -4.86
N LEU A 177 -8.61 -7.72 -4.08
CA LEU A 177 -9.25 -8.41 -2.96
C LEU A 177 -9.73 -7.44 -1.88
N ALA A 178 -9.01 -6.34 -1.65
CA ALA A 178 -9.44 -5.30 -0.72
C ALA A 178 -10.71 -4.58 -1.21
N ASP A 179 -10.79 -4.27 -2.50
CA ASP A 179 -11.98 -3.68 -3.12
C ASP A 179 -13.19 -4.64 -3.06
N GLU A 180 -12.99 -5.91 -3.40
CA GLU A 180 -14.03 -6.95 -3.32
C GLU A 180 -14.54 -7.13 -1.87
N ALA A 181 -13.63 -7.10 -0.88
CA ALA A 181 -14.01 -7.18 0.53
C ALA A 181 -14.80 -5.95 1.00
N ALA A 182 -14.45 -4.76 0.52
CA ALA A 182 -15.19 -3.53 0.81
C ALA A 182 -16.61 -3.58 0.21
N GLU A 183 -16.74 -4.02 -1.04
CA GLU A 183 -18.03 -4.19 -1.70
C GLU A 183 -18.92 -5.23 -1.00
N ALA A 184 -18.35 -6.39 -0.65
CA ALA A 184 -19.06 -7.43 0.11
C ALA A 184 -19.55 -6.91 1.47
N THR A 185 -18.73 -6.11 2.15
CA THR A 185 -19.09 -5.49 3.43
C THR A 185 -20.25 -4.50 3.27
N ALA A 186 -20.21 -3.66 2.22
CA ALA A 186 -21.28 -2.72 1.92
C ALA A 186 -22.59 -3.45 1.59
N SER A 187 -22.54 -4.49 0.77
CA SER A 187 -23.70 -5.33 0.42
C SER A 187 -24.29 -6.03 1.64
N LEU A 188 -23.45 -6.51 2.56
CA LEU A 188 -23.89 -7.11 3.81
C LEU A 188 -24.63 -6.10 4.69
N ALA A 189 -24.09 -4.89 4.85
CA ALA A 189 -24.71 -3.82 5.64
C ALA A 189 -26.08 -3.41 5.04
N GLU A 190 -26.17 -3.30 3.72
CA GLU A 190 -27.43 -3.03 3.02
C GLU A 190 -28.45 -4.15 3.26
N THR A 191 -28.03 -5.41 3.14
CA THR A 191 -28.90 -6.58 3.37
C THR A 191 -29.39 -6.64 4.82
N GLN A 192 -28.55 -6.31 5.79
CA GLN A 192 -28.93 -6.22 7.19
C GLN A 192 -29.95 -5.11 7.45
N SER A 193 -29.77 -3.94 6.83
CA SER A 193 -30.73 -2.83 6.89
C SER A 193 -32.08 -3.24 6.31
N ARG A 194 -32.10 -3.85 5.11
CA ARG A 194 -33.33 -4.38 4.50
C ARG A 194 -34.01 -5.43 5.37
N LEU A 195 -33.24 -6.31 6.00
CA LEU A 195 -33.78 -7.31 6.93
C LEU A 195 -34.41 -6.68 8.17
N GLN A 196 -33.82 -5.59 8.70
CA GLN A 196 -34.39 -4.86 9.82
C GLN A 196 -35.72 -4.21 9.41
N SER A 197 -35.76 -3.48 8.29
CA SER A 197 -37.00 -2.86 7.79
C SER A 197 -38.10 -3.90 7.55
N ALA A 198 -37.77 -5.04 6.93
CA ALA A 198 -38.74 -6.12 6.72
C ALA A 198 -39.29 -6.71 8.03
N ARG A 199 -38.50 -6.73 9.11
CA ARG A 199 -38.97 -7.18 10.44
C ARG A 199 -39.90 -6.17 11.10
N GLU A 200 -39.60 -4.88 10.95
CA GLU A 200 -40.46 -3.80 11.44
C GLU A 200 -41.80 -3.81 10.70
N GLU A 201 -41.78 -3.93 9.36
CA GLU A 201 -42.98 -4.09 8.54
C GLU A 201 -43.79 -5.34 8.91
N LEU A 202 -43.13 -6.48 9.16
CA LEU A 202 -43.81 -7.70 9.60
C LEU A 202 -44.51 -7.51 10.95
N THR A 203 -43.88 -6.81 11.89
CA THR A 203 -44.45 -6.54 13.21
C THR A 203 -45.67 -5.63 13.08
N ALA A 204 -45.55 -4.54 12.31
CA ALA A 204 -46.67 -3.63 12.05
C ALA A 204 -47.87 -4.36 11.39
N ALA A 205 -47.61 -5.23 10.41
CA ALA A 205 -48.66 -6.03 9.78
C ALA A 205 -49.31 -7.04 10.73
N GLN A 206 -48.56 -7.59 11.70
CA GLN A 206 -49.11 -8.46 12.73
C GLN A 206 -50.02 -7.70 13.70
N ASP A 207 -49.61 -6.50 14.11
CA ASP A 207 -50.40 -5.62 14.96
C ASP A 207 -51.70 -5.19 14.27
N GLU A 208 -51.63 -4.75 13.00
CA GLU A 208 -52.81 -4.40 12.18
C GLU A 208 -53.77 -5.59 12.06
N ARG A 209 -53.26 -6.81 11.83
CA ARG A 209 -54.10 -8.01 11.80
C ARG A 209 -54.78 -8.30 13.13
N ALA A 210 -54.10 -8.07 14.25
CA ALA A 210 -54.70 -8.26 15.58
C ALA A 210 -55.80 -7.22 15.84
N GLU A 211 -55.59 -5.97 15.44
CA GLU A 211 -56.59 -4.91 15.52
C GLU A 211 -57.82 -5.22 14.65
N LEU A 212 -57.62 -5.60 13.39
CA LEU A 212 -58.71 -5.99 12.49
C LEU A 212 -59.50 -7.19 13.03
N ALA A 213 -58.83 -8.15 13.68
CA ALA A 213 -59.51 -9.28 14.31
C ALA A 213 -60.41 -8.83 15.48
N GLN A 214 -59.95 -7.89 16.31
CA GLN A 214 -60.76 -7.32 17.39
C GLN A 214 -61.95 -6.51 16.85
N GLN A 215 -61.74 -5.73 15.79
CA GLN A 215 -62.81 -4.98 15.13
C GLN A 215 -63.87 -5.92 14.55
N ALA A 216 -63.46 -7.05 13.95
CA ALA A 216 -64.37 -8.06 13.45
C ALA A 216 -65.19 -8.71 14.58
N GLU A 217 -64.56 -9.06 15.71
CA GLU A 217 -65.26 -9.62 16.87
C GLU A 217 -66.27 -8.63 17.46
N ALA A 218 -65.92 -7.34 17.54
CA ALA A 218 -66.84 -6.29 17.98
C ALA A 218 -68.03 -6.14 17.02
N ALA A 219 -67.78 -6.13 15.71
CA ALA A 219 -68.84 -6.05 14.70
C ALA A 219 -69.78 -7.28 14.74
N ASP A 220 -69.24 -8.48 14.98
CA ASP A 220 -70.04 -9.70 15.16
C ASP A 220 -70.93 -9.61 16.42
N ALA A 221 -70.42 -9.05 17.52
CA ALA A 221 -71.20 -8.81 18.73
C ALA A 221 -72.32 -7.78 18.50
N ASP A 222 -72.03 -6.69 17.79
CA ASP A 222 -73.02 -5.67 17.42
C ASP A 222 -74.12 -6.27 16.52
N LEU A 223 -73.74 -7.10 15.54
CA LEU A 223 -74.69 -7.80 14.68
C LEU A 223 -75.62 -8.72 15.48
N ALA A 224 -75.09 -9.48 16.44
CA ALA A 224 -75.89 -10.32 17.32
C ALA A 224 -76.89 -9.50 18.16
N ALA A 225 -76.43 -8.38 18.74
CA ALA A 225 -77.29 -7.49 19.52
C ALA A 225 -78.38 -6.81 18.66
N LEU A 226 -78.07 -6.43 17.41
CA LEU A 226 -79.07 -5.91 16.48
C LEU A 226 -80.09 -6.97 16.09
N GLN A 227 -79.65 -8.22 15.92
CA GLN A 227 -80.55 -9.32 15.58
C GLN A 227 -81.52 -9.62 16.72
N GLU A 228 -81.06 -9.59 17.98
CA GLU A 228 -81.92 -9.71 19.16
C GLU A 228 -82.96 -8.58 19.23
N GLN A 229 -82.56 -7.34 18.97
CA GLN A 229 -83.48 -6.19 18.92
C GLN A 229 -84.54 -6.35 17.81
N VAL A 230 -84.15 -6.87 16.64
CA VAL A 230 -85.09 -7.14 15.54
C VAL A 230 -86.10 -8.22 15.95
N ASP A 231 -85.66 -9.28 16.62
CA ASP A 231 -86.54 -10.34 17.10
C ASP A 231 -87.51 -9.84 18.18
N GLU A 232 -87.04 -8.97 19.10
CA GLU A 232 -87.88 -8.33 20.11
C GLU A 232 -88.92 -7.40 19.47
N LEU A 233 -88.51 -6.51 18.58
CA LEU A 233 -89.42 -5.61 17.86
C LEU A 233 -90.44 -6.39 17.01
N THR A 234 -90.01 -7.50 16.42
CA THR A 234 -90.90 -8.41 15.68
C THR A 234 -91.95 -9.02 16.60
N THR A 235 -91.55 -9.44 17.81
CA THR A 235 -92.46 -9.98 18.83
C THR A 235 -93.44 -8.91 19.31
N GLN A 236 -92.95 -7.69 19.58
CA GLN A 236 -93.80 -6.56 19.97
C GLN A 236 -94.82 -6.23 18.87
N ARG A 237 -94.39 -6.13 17.62
CA ARG A 237 -95.29 -5.91 16.47
C ARG A 237 -96.40 -6.96 16.43
N ASN A 238 -96.08 -8.24 16.57
CA ASN A 238 -97.08 -9.32 16.56
C ASN A 238 -98.09 -9.16 17.71
N ARG A 239 -97.64 -8.80 18.92
CA ARG A 239 -98.55 -8.52 20.04
C ARG A 239 -99.45 -7.32 19.76
N LEU A 240 -98.89 -6.23 19.23
CA LEU A 240 -99.71 -5.07 18.85
C LEU A 240 -100.73 -5.43 17.75
N GLU A 241 -100.37 -6.30 16.82
CA GLU A 241 -101.28 -6.78 15.78
C GLU A 241 -102.43 -7.61 16.39
N GLU A 242 -102.12 -8.51 17.33
CA GLU A 242 -103.13 -9.26 18.11
C GLU A 242 -104.02 -8.32 18.94
N ASP A 243 -103.44 -7.33 19.63
CA ASP A 243 -104.18 -6.34 20.41
C ASP A 243 -105.13 -5.53 19.51
N VAL A 244 -104.66 -5.07 18.35
CA VAL A 244 -105.49 -4.35 17.36
C VAL A 244 -106.63 -5.22 16.87
N GLN A 245 -106.38 -6.48 16.55
CA GLN A 245 -107.43 -7.42 16.17
C GLN A 245 -108.46 -7.59 17.31
N GLY A 246 -107.99 -7.76 18.54
CA GLY A 246 -108.85 -7.86 19.73
C GLY A 246 -109.71 -6.61 19.95
N TYR A 247 -109.15 -5.40 19.78
CA TYR A 247 -109.92 -4.16 19.85
C TYR A 247 -110.93 -4.02 18.71
N GLN A 248 -110.60 -4.48 17.50
CA GLN A 248 -111.54 -4.49 16.37
C GLN A 248 -112.72 -5.42 16.62
N GLU A 249 -112.47 -6.62 17.17
CA GLU A 249 -113.51 -7.57 17.58
C GLU A 249 -114.39 -6.96 18.68
N GLN A 250 -113.78 -6.35 19.72
CA GLN A 250 -114.53 -5.64 20.76
C GLN A 250 -115.40 -4.50 20.20
N LEU A 251 -114.89 -3.73 19.24
CA LEU A 251 -115.68 -2.69 18.58
C LEU A 251 -116.85 -3.29 17.79
N GLN A 252 -116.65 -4.42 17.10
CA GLN A 252 -117.71 -5.12 16.38
C GLN A 252 -118.79 -5.69 17.32
N ASP A 253 -118.42 -6.12 18.52
CA ASP A 253 -119.35 -6.59 19.55
C ASP A 253 -120.08 -5.43 20.26
N LEU A 254 -119.40 -4.31 20.52
CA LEU A 254 -119.96 -3.14 21.19
C LEU A 254 -120.87 -2.31 20.27
N GLN A 255 -120.61 -2.28 18.95
CA GLN A 255 -121.42 -1.55 17.98
C GLN A 255 -122.92 -1.91 18.04
N PRO A 256 -123.33 -3.19 17.95
CA PRO A 256 -124.73 -3.57 18.04
C PRO A 256 -125.30 -3.30 19.43
N GLN A 257 -124.51 -3.39 20.51
CA GLN A 257 -124.96 -3.06 21.86
C GLN A 257 -125.28 -1.56 21.98
N VAL A 258 -124.42 -0.68 21.45
CA VAL A 258 -124.68 0.77 21.40
C VAL A 258 -125.91 1.06 20.53
N GLU A 259 -126.07 0.37 19.41
CA GLU A 259 -127.24 0.51 18.54
C GLU A 259 -128.53 0.05 19.24
N GLU A 260 -128.49 -1.08 19.96
CA GLU A 260 -129.58 -1.60 20.78
C GLU A 260 -129.92 -0.67 21.96
N LEU A 261 -128.91 -0.17 22.69
CA LEU A 261 -129.10 0.84 23.73
C LEU A 261 -129.71 2.11 23.16
N THR A 262 -129.29 2.55 21.97
CA THR A 262 -129.85 3.73 21.30
C THR A 262 -131.30 3.51 20.86
N GLN A 263 -131.63 2.33 20.31
CA GLN A 263 -133.01 1.95 20.00
C GLN A 263 -133.87 1.91 21.27
N THR A 264 -133.38 1.26 22.32
CA THR A 264 -134.04 1.19 23.62
C THR A 264 -134.28 2.58 24.19
N LEU A 265 -133.30 3.48 24.10
CA LEU A 265 -133.42 4.85 24.59
C LEU A 265 -134.40 5.66 23.76
N THR A 266 -134.45 5.44 22.44
CA THR A 266 -135.46 6.02 21.55
C THR A 266 -136.87 5.49 21.83
N GLU A 267 -137.00 4.23 22.22
CA GLU A 267 -138.27 3.62 22.57
C GLU A 267 -138.73 4.10 23.96
N ARG A 268 -137.82 4.20 24.92
CA ARG A 268 -138.07 4.80 26.23
C ARG A 268 -138.40 6.28 26.16
N SER A 269 -137.76 7.04 25.26
CA SER A 269 -138.12 8.44 25.06
C SER A 269 -139.49 8.60 24.40
N ARG A 270 -139.90 7.68 23.52
CA ARG A 270 -141.30 7.61 23.05
C ARG A 270 -142.28 7.26 24.17
N GLU A 271 -141.96 6.26 25.00
CA GLU A 271 -142.78 5.94 26.18
C GLU A 271 -142.88 7.14 27.12
N LEU A 272 -141.78 7.84 27.38
CA LEU A 272 -141.75 9.06 28.19
C LEU A 272 -142.59 10.16 27.56
N ALA A 273 -142.49 10.40 26.26
CA ALA A 273 -143.32 11.38 25.56
C ALA A 273 -144.82 11.01 25.61
N GLU A 274 -145.16 9.73 25.54
CA GLU A 274 -146.54 9.25 25.73
C GLU A 274 -147.01 9.43 27.17
N ILE A 275 -146.16 9.18 28.16
CA ILE A 275 -146.44 9.40 29.58
C ILE A 275 -146.61 10.89 29.86
N GLU A 276 -145.74 11.75 29.33
CA GLU A 276 -145.82 13.21 29.43
C GLU A 276 -147.09 13.73 28.76
N ALA A 277 -147.46 13.23 27.57
CA ALA A 277 -148.74 13.56 26.94
C ALA A 277 -149.95 13.13 27.80
N ARG A 278 -149.82 12.01 28.53
CA ARG A 278 -150.84 11.54 29.48
C ARG A 278 -150.93 12.45 30.72
N ILE A 279 -149.79 12.91 31.24
CA ILE A 279 -149.70 13.83 32.39
C ILE A 279 -150.22 15.22 32.02
N ALA A 280 -149.88 15.73 30.82
CA ALA A 280 -150.36 17.00 30.28
C ALA A 280 -151.88 17.05 30.09
N SER A 281 -152.56 15.90 30.02
CA SER A 281 -154.03 15.82 29.86
C SER A 281 -154.82 15.88 31.18
N GLN A 282 -154.18 15.99 32.35
CA GLN A 282 -154.87 15.88 33.65
C GLN A 282 -154.62 16.97 34.70
N VAL A 283 -153.76 17.98 34.51
CA VAL A 283 -153.57 19.05 35.53
C VAL A 283 -153.23 20.40 34.87
N PRO A 284 -153.92 21.51 35.23
CA PRO A 284 -153.56 22.86 34.81
C PRO A 284 -152.38 23.44 35.60
N GLU A 285 -151.70 24.36 34.92
CA GLU A 285 -150.51 25.16 35.27
C GLU A 285 -150.56 25.82 36.66
N ASP A 286 -149.39 25.88 37.32
CA ASP A 286 -148.94 27.07 38.05
C ASP A 286 -147.40 27.03 38.20
N ASP A 287 -146.83 28.19 37.89
CA ASP A 287 -145.42 28.58 37.78
C ASP A 287 -144.67 28.63 39.14
N ASP A 288 -143.34 28.58 39.14
CA ASP A 288 -142.54 29.81 39.17
C ASP A 288 -141.02 29.59 39.29
N GLU A 289 -140.32 30.42 38.54
CA GLU A 289 -138.87 30.59 38.38
C GLU A 289 -138.22 31.26 39.60
N ARG A 290 -136.89 31.11 39.76
CA ARG A 290 -136.06 32.19 40.37
C ARG A 290 -134.66 32.28 39.77
N ALA A 291 -134.47 33.36 39.02
CA ALA A 291 -133.23 33.93 38.52
C ALA A 291 -132.31 34.49 39.64
N GLN A 292 -131.00 34.54 39.42
CA GLN A 292 -130.03 35.25 40.26
C GLN A 292 -129.04 36.04 39.40
N GLN A 293 -128.87 37.32 39.74
CA GLN A 293 -128.18 38.38 38.99
C GLN A 293 -126.66 38.41 39.25
N ALA A 294 -125.84 38.75 38.24
CA ALA A 294 -124.39 39.02 38.35
C ALA A 294 -124.08 40.16 39.34
N ARG A 295 -123.03 40.02 40.16
CA ARG A 295 -122.63 41.02 41.18
C ARG A 295 -121.19 41.50 40.98
N THR A 296 -120.97 42.81 41.05
CA THR A 296 -119.65 43.45 40.96
C THR A 296 -119.28 44.12 42.28
N PHE A 297 -118.05 43.91 42.74
CA PHE A 297 -117.52 44.46 43.99
C PHE A 297 -116.17 45.16 43.77
N GLU A 298 -115.83 46.17 44.59
CA GLU A 298 -114.58 46.93 44.47
C GLU A 298 -113.97 47.28 45.85
N VAL A 299 -112.64 47.26 45.96
CA VAL A 299 -111.93 47.64 47.19
C VAL A 299 -111.72 49.15 47.24
N MET A 300 -112.38 49.83 48.19
CA MET A 300 -112.35 51.29 48.34
C MET A 300 -111.38 51.81 49.43
N THR A 301 -110.72 50.93 50.17
CA THR A 301 -109.78 51.30 51.25
C THR A 301 -108.44 51.80 50.73
N GLU A 302 -107.84 52.83 51.35
CA GLU A 302 -106.48 53.31 51.00
C GLU A 302 -105.43 52.21 51.26
N GLY A 303 -104.75 51.74 50.21
CA GLY A 303 -103.77 50.66 50.28
C GLY A 303 -103.35 50.16 48.90
N GLU A 304 -102.46 49.16 48.85
CA GLU A 304 -101.90 48.61 47.61
C GLU A 304 -102.96 47.89 46.73
N ALA A 305 -104.06 47.44 47.34
CA ALA A 305 -105.21 46.82 46.68
C ALA A 305 -106.37 47.79 46.36
N ASN A 306 -106.19 49.11 46.54
CA ASN A 306 -107.21 50.10 46.22
C ASN A 306 -107.53 50.09 44.72
N GLY A 307 -108.82 50.00 44.38
CA GLY A 307 -109.30 49.92 42.99
C GLY A 307 -109.26 48.52 42.38
N LEU A 308 -109.05 47.47 43.18
CA LEU A 308 -109.23 46.08 42.76
C LEU A 308 -110.72 45.76 42.65
N ARG A 309 -111.18 45.35 41.47
CA ARG A 309 -112.57 45.00 41.15
C ARG A 309 -112.72 43.49 41.00
N LEU A 310 -113.77 42.92 41.57
CA LEU A 310 -114.16 41.52 41.45
C LEU A 310 -115.60 41.43 40.95
N THR A 311 -115.80 40.81 39.80
CA THR A 311 -117.11 40.53 39.21
C THR A 311 -117.38 39.04 39.30
N LEU A 312 -118.55 38.67 39.82
CA LEU A 312 -119.04 37.29 39.91
C LEU A 312 -120.21 37.13 38.94
N GLY A 313 -120.00 36.38 37.86
CA GLY A 313 -120.95 36.14 36.78
C GLY A 313 -121.98 35.04 37.09
N GLU A 314 -123.10 35.07 36.38
CA GLU A 314 -124.21 34.10 36.49
C GLU A 314 -123.84 32.72 35.90
N ASP A 315 -122.78 32.66 35.11
CA ASP A 315 -122.23 31.45 34.46
C ASP A 315 -121.25 30.68 35.36
N GLY A 316 -121.04 31.14 36.60
CA GLY A 316 -120.04 30.56 37.50
C GLY A 316 -118.62 31.03 37.22
N ARG A 317 -118.43 32.06 36.38
CA ARG A 317 -117.12 32.66 36.12
C ARG A 317 -116.90 33.94 36.90
N PHE A 318 -115.68 34.15 37.37
CA PHE A 318 -115.27 35.40 38.00
C PHE A 318 -114.29 36.15 37.11
N GLU A 319 -114.32 37.47 37.25
CA GLU A 319 -113.39 38.39 36.60
C GLU A 319 -112.82 39.31 37.68
N MET A 320 -111.50 39.38 37.80
CA MET A 320 -110.80 40.25 38.73
C MET A 320 -109.87 41.20 37.97
N GLN A 321 -110.05 42.50 38.19
CA GLN A 321 -109.31 43.54 37.50
C GLN A 321 -108.64 44.51 38.49
N ASP A 322 -107.36 44.76 38.34
CA ASP A 322 -106.64 45.76 39.14
C ASP A 322 -106.76 47.19 38.58
N ARG A 323 -106.25 48.18 39.31
CA ARG A 323 -106.24 49.59 38.85
C ARG A 323 -105.39 49.86 37.59
N THR A 324 -104.50 48.94 37.22
CA THR A 324 -103.63 49.04 36.03
C THR A 324 -104.27 48.43 34.79
N GLY A 325 -105.42 47.76 34.95
CA GLY A 325 -106.17 47.11 33.88
C GLY A 325 -105.78 45.64 33.66
N THR A 326 -104.95 45.07 34.53
CA THR A 326 -104.59 43.64 34.47
C THR A 326 -105.81 42.81 34.85
N LEU A 327 -106.18 41.88 33.97
CA LEU A 327 -107.37 41.04 34.09
C LEU A 327 -107.00 39.60 34.43
N VAL A 328 -107.76 39.01 35.34
CA VAL A 328 -107.69 37.61 35.73
C VAL A 328 -109.11 37.04 35.69
N GLU A 329 -109.31 36.00 34.88
CA GLU A 329 -110.61 35.32 34.73
C GLU A 329 -110.50 33.87 35.17
N GLY A 330 -111.57 33.27 35.65
CA GLY A 330 -111.62 31.85 35.96
C GLY A 330 -113.00 31.42 36.43
N ASP A 331 -113.11 30.21 36.97
CA ASP A 331 -114.33 29.70 37.57
C ASP A 331 -114.36 30.01 39.06
N TYR A 332 -115.55 30.28 39.60
CA TYR A 332 -115.75 30.44 41.03
C TYR A 332 -116.88 29.58 41.56
N THR A 333 -116.76 29.19 42.82
CA THR A 333 -117.88 28.71 43.61
C THR A 333 -117.97 29.52 44.90
N LEU A 334 -119.16 30.04 45.19
CA LEU A 334 -119.46 30.79 46.40
C LEU A 334 -120.53 30.03 47.17
N GLY A 335 -120.16 29.46 48.32
CA GLY A 335 -121.06 28.64 49.12
C GLY A 335 -120.45 28.26 50.46
N ASN A 336 -121.29 27.99 51.46
CA ASN A 336 -120.86 27.57 52.80
C ASN A 336 -119.89 28.54 53.52
N GLY A 337 -119.91 29.83 53.18
CA GLY A 337 -119.01 30.84 53.77
C GLY A 337 -117.59 30.83 53.18
N GLU A 338 -117.39 30.18 52.04
CA GLU A 338 -116.11 30.11 51.32
C GLU A 338 -116.29 30.53 49.86
N LEU A 339 -115.30 31.25 49.35
CA LEU A 339 -115.13 31.58 47.93
C LEU A 339 -113.95 30.76 47.41
N VAL A 340 -114.21 29.86 46.46
CA VAL A 340 -113.18 29.08 45.77
C VAL A 340 -113.02 29.64 44.37
N LEU A 341 -111.79 29.99 44.00
CA LEU A 341 -111.41 30.44 42.65
C LEU A 341 -110.55 29.35 41.99
N SER A 342 -110.91 28.91 40.79
CA SER A 342 -110.25 27.81 40.06
C SER A 342 -110.15 28.11 38.56
N GLU A 343 -109.40 27.26 37.84
CA GLU A 343 -109.27 27.31 36.38
C GLU A 343 -108.88 28.70 35.83
N VAL A 344 -107.95 29.36 36.52
CA VAL A 344 -107.63 30.77 36.28
C VAL A 344 -106.76 30.98 35.05
N THR A 345 -107.16 31.96 34.22
CA THR A 345 -106.46 32.45 33.04
C THR A 345 -106.13 33.93 33.23
N GLY A 346 -104.83 34.29 33.23
CA GLY A 346 -104.36 35.67 33.41
C GLY A 346 -103.00 35.76 34.10
N TYR A 347 -102.49 36.99 34.31
CA TYR A 347 -101.26 37.20 35.10
C TYR A 347 -101.58 37.23 36.59
N VAL A 348 -101.27 36.14 37.30
CA VAL A 348 -101.66 35.94 38.70
C VAL A 348 -100.52 36.11 39.72
N GLY A 349 -99.36 36.61 39.28
CA GLY A 349 -98.21 36.85 40.13
C GLY A 349 -97.77 35.60 40.91
N THR A 350 -97.76 35.68 42.25
CA THR A 350 -97.38 34.59 43.17
C THR A 350 -98.56 33.81 43.74
N ALA A 351 -99.78 34.02 43.23
CA ALA A 351 -100.96 33.31 43.67
C ALA A 351 -100.98 31.85 43.18
N SER A 352 -101.50 30.94 44.01
CA SER A 352 -101.71 29.53 43.68
C SER A 352 -103.20 29.22 43.66
N PHE A 353 -103.65 28.44 42.66
CA PHE A 353 -105.04 28.04 42.48
C PHE A 353 -105.16 26.50 42.45
N PRO A 354 -106.26 25.90 42.93
CA PRO A 354 -107.48 26.54 43.42
C PRO A 354 -107.27 27.28 44.74
N MET A 355 -107.76 28.52 44.81
CA MET A 355 -107.63 29.39 45.97
C MET A 355 -108.93 29.37 46.74
N THR A 356 -108.87 28.99 48.01
CA THR A 356 -110.04 28.99 48.90
C THR A 356 -109.90 30.11 49.92
N CYS A 357 -110.87 31.01 49.93
CA CYS A 357 -110.89 32.18 50.81
C CYS A 357 -112.16 32.14 51.67
N PRO A 358 -112.05 32.22 53.01
CA PRO A 358 -113.23 32.36 53.87
C PRO A 358 -113.86 33.73 53.63
N VAL A 359 -115.19 33.80 53.52
CA VAL A 359 -115.90 35.04 53.20
C VAL A 359 -117.07 35.29 54.15
N GLN A 360 -117.32 36.56 54.43
CA GLN A 360 -118.53 37.05 55.05
C GLN A 360 -119.21 38.01 54.07
N ASP A 361 -120.33 37.56 53.51
CA ASP A 361 -121.19 38.37 52.63
C ASP A 361 -122.22 39.11 53.50
N ASP A 362 -122.14 40.44 53.53
CA ASP A 362 -123.07 41.31 54.24
C ASP A 362 -123.71 42.32 53.27
N ALA A 363 -124.79 42.99 53.70
CA ALA A 363 -125.52 43.92 52.84
C ALA A 363 -124.69 45.14 52.35
N ALA A 364 -123.48 45.34 52.88
CA ALA A 364 -122.58 46.43 52.52
C ALA A 364 -121.34 45.96 51.72
N GLY A 365 -121.13 44.65 51.50
CA GLY A 365 -119.97 44.14 50.78
C GLY A 365 -119.56 42.70 51.12
N LEU A 366 -118.54 42.23 50.40
CA LEU A 366 -117.90 40.94 50.60
C LEU A 366 -116.58 41.12 51.36
N ALA A 367 -116.51 40.65 52.61
CA ALA A 367 -115.28 40.66 53.41
C ALA A 367 -114.55 39.32 53.30
N ILE A 368 -113.29 39.36 52.86
CA ILE A 368 -112.45 38.16 52.74
C ILE A 368 -111.61 37.98 54.01
N GLY A 369 -111.82 36.89 54.72
CA GLY A 369 -111.03 36.51 55.89
C GLY A 369 -109.59 36.12 55.51
N MET A 370 -108.67 36.23 56.47
CA MET A 370 -107.29 35.76 56.29
C MET A 370 -107.24 34.24 56.41
N ALA A 371 -106.71 33.56 55.40
CA ALA A 371 -106.45 32.13 55.39
C ALA A 371 -105.14 31.82 54.65
N GLU A 372 -104.49 30.71 55.01
CA GLU A 372 -103.26 30.25 54.36
C GLU A 372 -103.56 29.92 52.88
N GLY A 373 -102.87 30.60 51.94
CA GLY A 373 -103.09 30.45 50.50
C GLY A 373 -104.07 31.44 49.87
N CYS A 374 -104.83 32.23 50.66
CA CYS A 374 -105.71 33.28 50.14
C CYS A 374 -104.97 34.62 50.03
N VAL A 375 -104.50 34.96 48.82
CA VAL A 375 -103.69 36.18 48.59
C VAL A 375 -104.49 37.48 48.69
N ILE A 376 -105.81 37.40 48.53
CA ILE A 376 -106.77 38.50 48.71
C ILE A 376 -107.34 38.54 50.14
N GLY A 377 -106.77 37.75 51.05
CA GLY A 377 -107.19 37.67 52.45
C GLY A 377 -107.00 39.00 53.18
N GLY A 378 -108.01 39.42 53.93
CA GLY A 378 -108.02 40.69 54.65
C GLY A 378 -108.54 41.89 53.85
N LEU A 379 -108.92 41.69 52.58
CA LEU A 379 -109.59 42.73 51.78
C LEU A 379 -111.09 42.75 52.06
N ARG A 380 -111.67 43.96 52.04
CA ARG A 380 -113.11 44.18 52.05
C ARG A 380 -113.51 44.78 50.71
N PHE A 381 -114.32 44.05 49.97
CA PHE A 381 -114.91 44.51 48.72
C PHE A 381 -116.28 45.10 49.02
N GLU A 382 -116.55 46.31 48.54
CA GLU A 382 -117.85 46.97 48.68
C GLU A 382 -118.67 46.71 47.41
N VAL A 383 -119.99 46.54 47.56
CA VAL A 383 -120.89 46.35 46.40
C VAL A 383 -120.87 47.63 45.57
N ARG A 384 -120.59 47.49 44.27
CA ARG A 384 -120.76 48.58 43.31
C ARG A 384 -122.11 48.38 42.63
N GLU A 385 -123.09 49.23 42.96
CA GLU A 385 -124.38 49.26 42.25
C GLU A 385 -124.21 49.54 40.76
#